data_AF-A0A2K3PIT8-F1
#
_entry.id   AF-A0A2K3PIT8-F1
#
_cell.length_a   1.000
_cell.length_b   1.000
_cell.length_c   1.000
_cell.angle_alpha   90.00
_cell.angle_beta   90.00
_cell.angle_gamma   90.00
#
_symmetry.space_group_name_H-M   'P 1'
#
loop_
_entity.id
_entity.type
_entity.pdbx_description
1 polymer ?
#
loop_
_entity_poly.entity_id
_entity_poly.type
_entity_poly.pdbx_seq_one_letter_code
_entity_poly.pdbx_strand_id
1 'polypeptide(L)'
;MIYVVILSENYASSTWCLDELTKILECREKYGRDVIPVFYKVDPSNVRNQRESYAEAFVKHQRRFKDDQLDAWKKALTQVAGLSGWDSQEIRYSLR
;
A
#
# COMPACT_ATOMS: atom_id res chain seq x y z
N MET A 1 8.64 -15.45 9.67
CA MET A 1 8.08 -15.22 8.33
C MET A 1 7.75 -13.75 8.22
N ILE A 2 8.25 -13.09 7.20
CA ILE A 2 8.17 -11.63 7.02
C ILE A 2 7.52 -11.38 5.67
N TYR A 3 6.63 -10.40 5.59
CA TYR A 3 6.09 -9.91 4.34
C TYR A 3 6.77 -8.60 3.96
N VAL A 4 7.27 -8.54 2.72
CA VAL A 4 7.79 -7.30 2.14
C VAL A 4 6.78 -6.82 1.11
N VAL A 5 6.26 -5.61 1.29
CA VAL A 5 5.26 -5.01 0.41
C VAL A 5 5.89 -3.89 -0.38
N ILE A 6 6.05 -4.09 -1.69
CA ILE A 6 6.63 -3.08 -2.58
C ILE A 6 5.50 -2.21 -3.13
N LEU A 7 5.34 -1.03 -2.54
CA LEU A 7 4.37 -0.02 -2.93
C LEU A 7 4.99 0.82 -4.04
N SER A 8 4.45 0.69 -5.26
CA SER A 8 4.87 1.47 -6.42
C SER A 8 3.75 2.39 -6.89
N GLU A 9 4.07 3.28 -7.84
CA GLU A 9 3.11 4.20 -8.45
C GLU A 9 1.83 3.50 -8.95
N ASN A 10 1.96 2.30 -9.54
CA ASN A 10 0.84 1.57 -10.13
C ASN A 10 0.24 0.50 -9.20
N TYR A 11 0.69 0.37 -7.95
CA TYR A 11 0.25 -0.70 -7.05
C TYR A 11 -1.27 -0.74 -6.89
N ALA A 12 -1.88 0.43 -6.64
CA ALA A 12 -3.33 0.53 -6.45
C ALA A 12 -4.15 0.29 -7.73
N SER A 13 -3.53 0.28 -8.92
CA SER A 13 -4.24 -0.05 -10.16
C SER A 13 -4.65 -1.54 -10.23
N SER A 14 -3.92 -2.41 -9.52
CA SER A 14 -4.17 -3.85 -9.47
C SER A 14 -5.05 -4.19 -8.27
N THR A 15 -6.28 -4.64 -8.53
CA THR A 15 -7.19 -5.12 -7.47
C THR A 15 -6.60 -6.32 -6.74
N TRP A 16 -5.85 -7.17 -7.46
CA TRP A 16 -5.15 -8.30 -6.86
C TRP A 16 -4.13 -7.86 -5.83
N CYS A 17 -3.34 -6.81 -6.12
CA CYS A 17 -2.37 -6.28 -5.16
C CYS A 17 -3.07 -5.68 -3.92
N LEU A 18 -4.19 -4.99 -4.10
CA LEU A 18 -4.98 -4.44 -2.99
C LEU A 18 -5.61 -5.54 -2.12
N ASP A 19 -6.07 -6.62 -2.75
CA ASP A 19 -6.58 -7.80 -2.05
C ASP A 19 -5.46 -8.48 -1.28
N GLU A 20 -4.31 -8.76 -1.90
CA GLU A 20 -3.14 -9.33 -1.23
C GLU A 20 -2.72 -8.49 -0.03
N LEU A 21 -2.64 -7.17 -0.18
CA LEU A 21 -2.30 -6.26 0.92
C LEU A 21 -3.25 -6.42 2.11
N THR A 22 -4.56 -6.49 1.83
CA THR A 22 -5.57 -6.67 2.87
C THR A 22 -5.36 -7.99 3.63
N LYS A 23 -5.10 -9.10 2.90
CA LYS A 23 -4.85 -10.41 3.51
C LYS A 23 -3.52 -10.46 4.28
N ILE A 24 -2.49 -9.77 3.80
CA ILE A 24 -1.21 -9.64 4.51
C ILE A 24 -1.41 -8.94 5.86
N LEU A 25 -2.20 -7.86 5.90
CA LEU A 25 -2.47 -7.12 7.14
C LEU A 25 -3.37 -7.90 8.11
N GLU A 26 -4.35 -8.66 7.60
CA GLU A 26 -5.09 -9.63 8.41
C GLU A 26 -4.16 -10.70 9.00
N CYS A 27 -3.22 -11.23 8.23
CA CYS A 27 -2.22 -12.19 8.71
C CYS A 27 -1.29 -11.58 9.76
N ARG A 28 -0.91 -10.31 9.61
CA ARG A 28 -0.14 -9.55 10.60
C ARG A 28 -0.87 -9.48 11.92
N GLU A 29 -2.15 -9.10 11.90
CA GLU A 29 -2.96 -8.98 13.10
C GLU A 29 -3.23 -10.35 13.75
N LYS A 30 -3.60 -11.35 12.96
CA LYS A 30 -3.99 -12.67 13.46
C LYS A 30 -2.81 -13.52 13.96
N TYR A 31 -1.65 -13.40 13.32
CA TYR A 31 -0.51 -14.29 13.57
C TYR A 31 0.77 -13.56 14.00
N GLY A 32 0.72 -12.25 14.27
CA GLY A 32 1.87 -11.46 14.73
C GLY A 32 3.02 -11.42 13.71
N ARG A 33 2.71 -11.38 12.40
CA ARG A 33 3.73 -11.37 11.33
C ARG A 33 4.26 -9.97 11.10
N ASP A 34 5.56 -9.86 10.87
CA ASP A 34 6.19 -8.60 10.46
C ASP A 34 5.84 -8.25 9.02
N VAL A 35 5.55 -6.97 8.80
CA VAL A 35 5.28 -6.39 7.48
C VAL A 35 6.19 -5.18 7.31
N ILE A 36 7.01 -5.21 6.26
CA ILE A 36 7.95 -4.14 5.93
C ILE A 36 7.49 -3.52 4.61
N PRO A 37 6.94 -2.29 4.62
CA PRO A 37 6.68 -1.57 3.38
C PRO A 37 7.98 -1.04 2.75
N VAL A 38 8.04 -1.11 1.43
CA VAL A 38 9.06 -0.45 0.60
C VAL A 38 8.33 0.48 -0.36
N PHE A 39 8.55 1.78 -0.21
CA PHE A 39 7.98 2.81 -1.07
C PHE A 39 8.91 3.02 -2.26
N TYR A 40 8.57 2.38 -3.38
CA TYR A 40 9.34 2.41 -4.61
C TYR A 40 8.85 3.52 -5.54
N LYS A 41 9.62 4.61 -5.60
CA LYS A 41 9.35 5.82 -6.39
C LYS A 41 7.94 6.39 -6.16
N VAL A 42 7.45 6.31 -4.93
CA VAL A 42 6.18 6.90 -4.50
C VAL A 42 6.37 7.51 -3.12
N ASP A 43 5.77 8.67 -2.89
CA ASP A 43 5.76 9.29 -1.56
C ASP A 43 4.87 8.47 -0.60
N PRO A 44 5.36 8.07 0.58
CA PRO A 44 4.56 7.35 1.59
C PRO A 44 3.24 8.05 1.96
N SER A 45 3.20 9.39 1.95
CA SER A 45 2.01 10.20 2.21
C SER A 45 0.97 10.10 1.09
N ASN A 46 1.40 9.89 -0.16
CA ASN A 46 0.51 9.65 -1.28
C ASN A 46 -0.13 8.26 -1.17
N VAL A 47 0.61 7.25 -0.72
CA VAL A 47 0.04 5.94 -0.39
C VAL A 47 -0.94 6.05 0.79
N ARG A 48 -0.53 6.70 1.87
CA ARG A 48 -1.31 6.82 3.13
C ARG A 48 -2.63 7.54 2.93
N ASN A 49 -2.66 8.58 2.11
CA ASN A 49 -3.85 9.40 1.87
C ASN A 49 -4.49 9.15 0.50
N GLN A 50 -4.03 8.12 -0.22
CA GLN A 50 -4.47 7.74 -1.56
C GLN A 50 -4.55 8.95 -2.53
N ARG A 51 -3.43 9.66 -2.70
CA ARG A 51 -3.27 10.81 -3.60
C ARG A 51 -2.62 10.41 -4.93
N GLU A 52 -2.61 11.32 -5.90
CA GLU A 52 -1.98 11.12 -7.22
C GLU A 52 -2.46 9.83 -7.90
N SER A 53 -1.54 8.96 -8.34
CA SER A 53 -1.86 7.70 -9.04
C SER A 53 -2.78 6.79 -8.23
N TYR A 54 -2.73 6.85 -6.90
CA TYR A 54 -3.62 6.09 -6.02
C TYR A 54 -5.05 6.67 -6.09
N ALA A 55 -5.22 8.00 -6.07
CA ALA A 55 -6.52 8.62 -6.23
C ALA A 55 -7.16 8.25 -7.57
N GLU A 56 -6.38 8.32 -8.65
CA GLU A 56 -6.84 7.94 -10.00
C GLU A 56 -7.27 6.48 -10.09
N ALA A 57 -6.55 5.57 -9.43
CA ALA A 57 -6.92 4.17 -9.36
C ALA A 57 -8.25 3.97 -8.63
N PHE A 58 -8.48 4.66 -7.50
CA PHE A 58 -9.74 4.56 -6.76
C PHE A 58 -10.94 5.12 -7.52
N VAL A 59 -10.77 6.19 -8.31
CA VAL A 59 -11.83 6.70 -9.21
C VAL A 59 -12.26 5.62 -10.22
N LYS A 60 -11.30 4.83 -10.74
CA LYS A 60 -11.61 3.72 -11.67
C LYS A 60 -12.31 2.57 -10.94
N HIS A 61 -11.86 2.21 -9.74
CA HIS A 61 -12.43 1.12 -8.95
C HIS A 61 -13.85 1.41 -8.44
N GLN A 62 -14.16 2.67 -8.12
CA GLN A 62 -15.50 3.12 -7.72
C GLN A 62 -16.61 2.77 -8.72
N ARG A 63 -16.27 2.57 -10.00
CA ARG A 63 -17.24 2.19 -11.03
C ARG A 63 -17.58 0.69 -11.03
N ARG A 64 -16.80 -0.12 -10.32
CA ARG A 64 -16.82 -1.60 -10.43
C ARG A 64 -17.04 -2.30 -9.10
N PHE A 65 -16.66 -1.67 -7.99
CA PHE A 65 -16.67 -2.26 -6.66
C PHE A 65 -17.56 -1.48 -5.70
N LYS A 66 -18.04 -2.18 -4.68
CA LYS A 66 -18.86 -1.61 -3.61
C LYS A 66 -17.99 -0.83 -2.62
N ASP A 67 -18.63 0.09 -1.89
CA ASP A 67 -17.96 0.98 -0.94
C ASP A 67 -17.22 0.24 0.18
N ASP A 68 -17.78 -0.87 0.67
CA ASP A 68 -17.16 -1.73 1.69
C ASP A 68 -15.78 -2.26 1.26
N GLN A 69 -15.66 -2.72 0.01
CA GLN A 69 -14.40 -3.21 -0.55
C GLN A 69 -13.41 -2.06 -0.77
N LEU A 70 -13.88 -0.91 -1.25
CA LEU A 70 -13.03 0.28 -1.44
C LEU A 70 -12.48 0.79 -0.10
N ASP A 71 -13.30 0.80 0.94
CA ASP A 71 -12.92 1.22 2.29
C ASP A 71 -11.93 0.25 2.92
N ALA A 72 -12.10 -1.05 2.72
CA ALA A 72 -11.13 -2.06 3.14
C ALA A 72 -9.74 -1.81 2.50
N TRP A 73 -9.69 -1.57 1.19
CA TRP A 73 -8.44 -1.27 0.49
C TRP A 73 -7.81 0.06 0.93
N LYS A 74 -8.59 1.13 1.12
CA LYS A 74 -8.08 2.41 1.65
C LYS A 74 -7.51 2.25 3.06
N LYS A 75 -8.21 1.51 3.93
CA LYS A 75 -7.74 1.22 5.29
C LYS A 75 -6.44 0.42 5.26
N ALA A 76 -6.34 -0.57 4.39
CA ALA A 76 -5.13 -1.37 4.22
C ALA A 76 -3.93 -0.51 3.78
N LEU A 77 -4.11 0.35 2.77
CA LEU A 77 -3.08 1.29 2.30
C LEU A 77 -2.67 2.29 3.38
N THR A 78 -3.64 2.84 4.11
CA THR A 78 -3.39 3.75 5.24
C THR A 78 -2.58 3.07 6.34
N GLN A 79 -2.96 1.84 6.69
CA GLN A 79 -2.31 1.06 7.74
C GLN A 79 -0.88 0.69 7.36
N VAL A 80 -0.66 0.15 6.15
CA VAL A 80 0.68 -0.26 5.71
C VAL A 80 1.60 0.95 5.58
N ALA A 81 1.09 2.08 5.10
CA ALA A 81 1.87 3.32 5.00
C ALA A 81 2.16 3.96 6.38
N GLY A 82 1.51 3.52 7.44
CA GLY A 82 1.80 3.89 8.82
C GLY A 82 2.90 3.07 9.49
N LEU A 83 3.36 1.98 8.86
CA LEU A 83 4.43 1.14 9.40
C LEU A 83 5.82 1.72 9.07
N SER A 84 6.81 1.40 9.91
CA SER A 84 8.21 1.67 9.60
C SER A 84 8.67 0.87 8.39
N GLY A 85 9.28 1.54 7.42
CA GLY A 85 9.72 0.91 6.17
C GLY A 85 10.77 1.74 5.46
N TRP A 86 10.94 1.47 4.16
CA TRP A 86 12.04 2.02 3.36
C TRP A 86 11.53 2.88 2.21
N ASP A 87 12.10 4.07 2.05
CA ASP A 87 11.87 4.92 0.90
C ASP A 87 13.03 4.81 -0.10
N SER A 88 12.72 4.38 -1.33
CA SER A 88 13.70 4.24 -2.40
C SER A 88 14.33 5.57 -2.85
N GLN A 89 13.68 6.71 -2.59
CA GLN A 89 14.23 8.03 -2.89
C GLN A 89 15.30 8.40 -1.87
N GLU A 90 15.07 8.15 -0.58
CA GLU A 90 16.03 8.39 0.50
C GLU A 90 17.27 7.49 0.40
N ILE A 91 17.10 6.20 0.08
CA ILE A 91 18.23 5.26 -0.08
C ILE A 91 19.18 5.68 -1.23
N ARG A 92 18.64 6.32 -2.27
CA ARG A 92 19.47 6.77 -3.40
C ARG A 92 20.36 7.96 -3.04
N TYR A 93 20.02 8.75 -2.04
CA TYR A 93 20.85 9.85 -1.55
C TYR A 93 21.96 9.37 -0.61
N SER A 94 21.73 8.30 0.17
CA SER A 94 22.74 7.77 1.11
C SER A 94 23.80 6.86 0.47
N LEU A 95 23.63 6.49 -0.80
CA LEU A 95 24.57 5.68 -1.58
C LEU A 95 25.39 6.49 -2.61
N ARG A 96 25.37 7.82 -2.51
CA ARG A 96 26.23 8.75 -3.25
C ARG A 96 27.15 9.48 -2.30
#